data_AF-A0A9J6EX28-F1
#
_entry.id   AF-A0A9J6EX28-F1
#
_cell.length_a   1.000
_cell.length_b   1.000
_cell.length_c   1.000
_cell.angle_alpha   90.00
_cell.angle_beta   90.00
_cell.angle_gamma   90.00
#
_symmetry.space_group_name_H-M   'P 1'
#
loop_
_entity.id
_entity.type
_entity.pdbx_description
1 polymer ?
#
loop_
_entity_poly.entity_id
_entity_poly.type
_entity_poly.pdbx_seq_one_letter_code
_entity_poly.pdbx_strand_id
1 'polypeptide(L)'
;MKSVLLFGIPRDPYMNDTIPNPTWDEVNDRVSRGTVLVICGGLMLAEAFKQKVLSRTVATTLAVFEPVPRELVLSALCLLVSFMSELASNSAVSFLMIPVVIDLALLTKKHPLHYALPAAMCCSISLMLLVATPTSAIVYHLGHKMPRDMARPGVLMNLMTVVGEIAYVHVVAVYLLGLDSMPWWAKDYSINLVGTITSRMARTARRAAIEAAGSWQHCRICTQRW
;
A
#
# COMPACT_ATOMS: atom_id res chain seq x y z
N MET A 1 -26.93 3.27 -5.11
CA MET A 1 -28.25 3.54 -5.71
C MET A 1 -28.25 3.58 -7.25
N LYS A 2 -27.24 4.15 -7.93
CA LYS A 2 -27.17 4.15 -9.41
C LYS A 2 -27.01 2.76 -10.05
N SER A 3 -26.33 1.82 -9.39
CA SER A 3 -26.15 0.45 -9.89
C SER A 3 -27.44 -0.39 -9.90
N VAL A 4 -28.41 -0.06 -9.04
CA VAL A 4 -29.73 -0.71 -9.02
C VAL A 4 -30.58 -0.23 -10.20
N LEU A 5 -30.45 1.04 -10.59
CA LEU A 5 -31.10 1.56 -11.80
C LEU A 5 -30.62 0.86 -13.08
N LEU A 6 -29.36 0.44 -13.14
CA LEU A 6 -28.81 -0.25 -14.32
C LEU A 6 -29.39 -1.67 -14.51
N PHE A 7 -29.89 -2.31 -13.44
CA PHE A 7 -30.62 -3.58 -13.50
C PHE A 7 -32.12 -3.41 -13.75
N GLY A 8 -32.65 -2.21 -13.54
CA GLY A 8 -34.06 -1.87 -13.81
C GLY A 8 -34.31 -1.34 -15.22
N ILE A 9 -33.27 -0.86 -15.92
CA ILE A 9 -33.40 -0.31 -17.28
C ILE A 9 -33.04 -1.42 -18.29
N PRO A 10 -33.98 -1.85 -19.15
CA PRO A 10 -33.70 -2.83 -20.18
C PRO A 10 -32.61 -2.32 -21.13
N ARG A 11 -31.74 -3.25 -21.54
CA ARG A 11 -30.50 -3.00 -22.31
C ARG A 11 -30.73 -2.24 -23.63
N ASP A 12 -31.92 -2.35 -24.23
CA ASP A 12 -32.33 -1.60 -25.41
C ASP A 12 -33.86 -1.42 -25.43
N PRO A 13 -34.41 -0.19 -25.29
CA PRO A 13 -35.85 0.03 -25.28
C PRO A 13 -36.51 0.02 -26.68
N TYR A 14 -35.72 -0.14 -27.75
CA TYR A 14 -36.19 -0.06 -29.15
C TYR A 14 -35.89 -1.31 -29.99
N MET A 15 -35.31 -2.36 -29.40
CA MET A 15 -34.97 -3.59 -30.11
C MET A 15 -35.91 -4.73 -29.71
N ASN A 16 -36.52 -5.35 -30.71
CA ASN A 16 -37.57 -6.37 -30.60
C ASN A 16 -37.10 -7.59 -29.76
N ASP A 17 -37.53 -7.69 -28.51
CA ASP A 17 -37.68 -8.83 -27.56
C ASP A 17 -36.94 -10.17 -27.82
N THR A 18 -35.69 -10.17 -28.29
CA THR A 18 -34.95 -11.43 -28.56
C THR A 18 -33.65 -11.61 -27.80
N ILE A 19 -33.23 -10.61 -27.00
CA ILE A 19 -32.08 -10.76 -26.11
C ILE A 19 -32.58 -10.72 -24.66
N PRO A 20 -32.74 -11.87 -23.98
CA PRO A 20 -33.27 -11.91 -22.62
C PRO A 20 -32.36 -11.11 -21.67
N ASN A 21 -32.95 -10.58 -20.59
CA ASN A 21 -32.19 -10.04 -19.48
C ASN A 21 -31.16 -11.09 -19.01
N PRO A 22 -29.94 -10.68 -18.65
CA PRO A 22 -28.90 -11.63 -18.27
C PRO A 22 -29.40 -12.50 -17.11
N THR A 23 -29.44 -13.81 -17.34
CA THR A 23 -29.84 -14.79 -16.32
C THR A 23 -28.83 -14.74 -15.17
N TRP A 24 -29.25 -15.07 -13.95
CA TRP A 24 -28.34 -15.04 -12.79
C TRP A 24 -27.09 -15.91 -12.98
N ASP A 25 -27.23 -17.02 -13.69
CA ASP A 25 -26.11 -17.89 -14.06
C ASP A 25 -25.08 -17.19 -14.96
N GLU A 26 -25.53 -16.40 -15.95
CA GLU A 26 -24.65 -15.62 -16.83
C GLU A 26 -23.89 -14.51 -16.07
N VAL A 27 -24.54 -13.89 -15.08
CA VAL A 27 -23.91 -12.87 -14.23
C VAL A 27 -22.90 -13.52 -13.30
N ASN A 28 -23.26 -14.64 -12.67
CA ASN A 28 -22.38 -15.38 -11.78
C ASN A 28 -21.13 -15.89 -12.52
N ASP A 29 -21.24 -16.29 -13.78
CA ASP A 29 -20.11 -16.76 -14.59
C ASP A 29 -19.19 -15.63 -15.06
N ARG A 30 -19.72 -14.41 -15.26
CA ARG A 30 -18.93 -13.23 -15.64
C ARG A 30 -18.20 -12.59 -14.46
N VAL A 31 -18.64 -12.82 -13.23
CA VAL A 31 -18.01 -12.26 -12.03
C VAL A 31 -16.81 -13.12 -11.64
N SER A 32 -15.62 -12.53 -11.67
CA SER A 32 -14.42 -13.16 -11.11
C SER A 32 -14.55 -13.32 -9.59
N ARG A 33 -14.91 -14.52 -9.14
CA ARG A 33 -15.02 -14.89 -7.72
C ARG A 33 -13.72 -14.60 -6.96
N GLY A 34 -12.58 -14.78 -7.61
CA GLY A 34 -11.26 -14.48 -7.02
C GLY A 34 -11.07 -12.99 -6.72
N THR A 35 -11.51 -12.10 -7.61
CA THR A 35 -11.38 -10.65 -7.38
C THR A 35 -12.25 -10.19 -6.21
N VAL A 36 -13.47 -10.73 -6.09
CA VAL A 36 -14.36 -10.45 -4.93
C VAL A 36 -13.70 -10.89 -3.63
N LEU A 37 -13.12 -12.10 -3.60
CA LEU A 37 -12.41 -12.62 -2.44
C LEU A 37 -11.22 -11.71 -2.04
N VAL A 38 -10.43 -11.24 -3.02
CA VAL A 38 -9.28 -10.35 -2.78
C VAL A 38 -9.73 -9.00 -2.21
N ILE A 39 -10.83 -8.44 -2.69
CA ILE A 39 -11.38 -7.19 -2.15
C ILE A 39 -11.80 -7.38 -0.69
N CYS A 40 -12.55 -8.45 -0.39
CA CYS A 40 -12.94 -8.77 0.98
C CYS A 40 -11.73 -9.00 1.89
N GLY A 41 -10.73 -9.75 1.43
CA GLY A 41 -9.48 -9.99 2.15
C GLY A 41 -8.69 -8.70 2.40
N GLY A 42 -8.67 -7.77 1.43
CA GLY A 42 -8.04 -6.46 1.58
C GLY A 42 -8.71 -5.60 2.65
N LEU A 43 -10.04 -5.60 2.72
CA LEU A 43 -10.79 -4.90 3.76
C LEU A 43 -10.54 -5.52 5.15
N MET A 44 -10.52 -6.84 5.25
CA MET A 44 -10.19 -7.55 6.50
C MET A 44 -8.76 -7.24 6.95
N LEU A 45 -7.82 -7.19 6.01
CA LEU A 45 -6.44 -6.82 6.28
C LEU A 45 -6.34 -5.37 6.79
N ALA A 46 -7.05 -4.43 6.16
CA ALA A 46 -7.09 -3.04 6.61
C ALA A 46 -7.60 -2.91 8.06
N GLU A 47 -8.60 -3.70 8.46
CA GLU A 47 -9.05 -3.77 9.86
C GLU A 47 -8.00 -4.43 10.78
N ALA A 48 -7.29 -5.45 10.31
CA ALA A 48 -6.21 -6.08 11.06
C ALA A 48 -5.06 -5.10 11.36
N PHE A 49 -4.74 -4.17 10.45
CA PHE A 49 -3.75 -3.12 10.66
C PHE A 49 -4.14 -2.12 11.76
N LYS A 50 -5.44 -1.92 12.04
CA LYS A 50 -5.89 -1.10 13.17
C LYS A 50 -5.59 -1.73 14.53
N GLN A 51 -5.21 -3.01 14.57
CA GLN A 51 -4.81 -3.65 15.82
C GLN A 51 -3.51 -3.03 16.34
N LYS A 52 -3.56 -2.61 17.62
CA LYS A 52 -2.49 -1.86 18.30
C LYS A 52 -1.12 -2.55 18.30
N VAL A 53 -1.07 -3.87 18.11
CA VAL A 53 0.19 -4.64 18.12
C VAL A 53 0.90 -4.55 16.78
N LEU A 54 0.18 -4.70 15.66
CA LEU A 54 0.78 -4.73 14.33
C LEU A 54 1.27 -3.34 13.91
N SER A 55 0.42 -2.33 14.07
CA SER A 55 0.80 -0.93 13.81
C SER A 55 1.99 -0.49 14.67
N ARG A 56 2.16 -1.04 15.89
CA ARG A 56 3.35 -0.75 16.74
C ARG A 56 4.64 -1.31 16.16
N THR A 57 4.65 -2.57 15.73
CA THR A 57 5.86 -3.20 15.17
C THR A 57 6.26 -2.52 13.87
N VAL A 58 5.28 -2.24 13.02
CA VAL A 58 5.46 -1.50 11.75
C VAL A 58 5.95 -0.08 12.03
N ALA A 59 5.44 0.58 13.07
CA ALA A 59 5.91 1.91 13.43
C ALA A 59 7.36 1.95 13.91
N THR A 60 7.80 0.96 14.69
CA THR A 60 9.18 0.90 15.15
C THR A 60 10.18 0.64 14.03
N THR A 61 9.81 -0.12 13.00
CA THR A 61 10.67 -0.35 11.83
C THR A 61 10.71 0.87 10.90
N LEU A 62 9.58 1.57 10.77
CA LEU A 62 9.48 2.76 9.92
C LEU A 62 10.07 4.02 10.56
N ALA A 63 10.27 4.06 11.88
CA ALA A 63 10.89 5.18 12.59
C ALA A 63 12.32 5.51 12.09
N VAL A 64 13.01 4.54 11.48
CA VAL A 64 14.33 4.74 10.86
C VAL A 64 14.28 5.74 9.69
N PHE A 65 13.10 5.95 9.09
CA PHE A 65 12.90 6.86 7.97
C PHE A 65 12.50 8.29 8.39
N GLU A 66 12.35 8.58 9.69
CA GLU A 66 12.06 9.93 10.20
C GLU A 66 13.09 11.00 9.76
N PRO A 67 14.42 10.77 9.83
CA PRO A 67 15.41 11.77 9.41
C PRO A 67 15.56 11.89 7.88
N VAL A 68 14.90 11.04 7.08
CA VAL A 68 15.10 10.98 5.63
C VAL A 68 14.23 12.04 4.93
N PRO A 69 14.77 12.75 3.92
CA PRO A 69 13.98 13.72 3.15
C PRO A 69 12.75 13.05 2.51
N ARG A 70 11.63 13.77 2.53
CA ARG A 70 10.31 13.33 2.00
C ARG A 70 10.40 12.73 0.61
N GLU A 71 11.14 13.40 -0.28
CA GLU A 71 11.20 12.99 -1.69
C GLU A 71 11.98 11.69 -1.89
N LEU A 72 13.01 11.45 -1.09
CA LEU A 72 13.77 10.21 -1.17
C LEU A 72 12.93 9.04 -0.67
N VAL A 73 12.18 9.23 0.42
CA VAL A 73 11.22 8.23 0.93
C VAL A 73 10.16 7.93 -0.12
N LEU A 74 9.60 8.97 -0.76
CA LEU A 74 8.62 8.80 -1.82
C LEU A 74 9.20 8.00 -3.00
N SER A 75 10.38 8.36 -3.49
CA SER A 75 11.00 7.67 -4.63
C SER A 75 11.30 6.19 -4.33
N ALA A 76 11.81 5.89 -3.13
CA ALA A 76 12.11 4.53 -2.72
C ALA A 76 10.82 3.71 -2.60
N LEU A 77 9.76 4.33 -2.09
CA LEU A 77 8.46 3.70 -1.95
C LEU A 77 7.81 3.40 -3.31
N CYS A 78 7.80 4.35 -4.23
CA CYS A 78 7.29 4.14 -5.59
C CYS A 78 8.05 3.02 -6.32
N LEU A 79 9.38 2.99 -6.21
CA LEU A 79 10.20 1.91 -6.79
C LEU A 79 9.89 0.55 -6.17
N LEU A 80 9.78 0.48 -4.84
CA LEU A 80 9.46 -0.76 -4.13
C LEU A 80 8.08 -1.29 -4.53
N VAL A 81 7.07 -0.43 -4.52
CA VAL A 81 5.69 -0.80 -4.86
C VAL A 81 5.58 -1.22 -6.32
N SER A 82 6.19 -0.46 -7.22
CA SER A 82 6.27 -0.79 -8.64
C SER A 82 6.89 -2.18 -8.86
N PHE A 83 8.02 -2.48 -8.22
CA PHE A 83 8.65 -3.80 -8.33
C PHE A 83 7.81 -4.93 -7.72
N MET A 84 7.16 -4.70 -6.58
CA MET A 84 6.26 -5.67 -5.97
C MET A 84 5.01 -5.94 -6.83
N SER A 85 4.53 -4.93 -7.56
CA SER A 85 3.39 -5.03 -8.48
C SER A 85 3.66 -5.87 -9.72
N GLU A 86 4.92 -6.24 -9.97
CA GLU A 86 5.30 -7.14 -11.07
C GLU A 86 5.25 -8.61 -10.65
N LEU A 87 5.36 -8.89 -9.34
CA LEU A 87 5.39 -10.24 -8.78
C LEU A 87 4.01 -10.73 -8.33
N ALA A 88 3.09 -9.81 -8.05
CA ALA A 88 1.77 -10.09 -7.52
C ALA A 88 0.71 -9.25 -8.23
N SER A 89 -0.56 -9.63 -8.10
CA SER A 89 -1.65 -8.83 -8.69
C SER A 89 -1.68 -7.42 -8.12
N ASN A 90 -1.78 -6.42 -9.00
CA ASN A 90 -1.90 -4.99 -8.69
C ASN A 90 -2.82 -4.68 -7.51
N SER A 91 -4.01 -5.27 -7.48
CA SER A 91 -4.98 -5.06 -6.39
C SER A 91 -4.50 -5.63 -5.06
N ALA A 92 -3.86 -6.80 -5.05
CA ALA A 92 -3.33 -7.39 -3.81
C ALA A 92 -2.19 -6.55 -3.24
N VAL A 93 -1.27 -6.07 -4.08
CA VAL A 93 -0.18 -5.19 -3.64
C VAL A 93 -0.73 -3.88 -3.08
N SER A 94 -1.75 -3.31 -3.73
CA SER A 94 -2.44 -2.11 -3.24
C SER A 94 -3.01 -2.31 -1.83
N PHE A 95 -3.74 -3.40 -1.58
CA PHE A 95 -4.30 -3.70 -0.25
C PHE A 95 -3.24 -3.93 0.83
N LEU A 96 -2.08 -4.48 0.46
CA LEU A 96 -0.96 -4.69 1.38
C LEU A 96 -0.19 -3.39 1.67
N MET A 97 0.08 -2.58 0.64
CA MET A 97 0.99 -1.45 0.73
C MET A 97 0.32 -0.18 1.25
N ILE A 98 -0.91 0.13 0.85
CA ILE A 98 -1.62 1.34 1.28
C ILE A 98 -1.64 1.53 2.80
N PRO A 99 -2.03 0.55 3.63
CA PRO A 99 -2.04 0.75 5.09
C PRO A 99 -0.64 1.02 5.65
N VAL A 100 0.39 0.35 5.13
CA VAL A 100 1.79 0.55 5.54
C VAL A 100 2.27 1.97 5.19
N VAL A 101 1.92 2.45 4.00
CA VAL A 101 2.27 3.79 3.51
C VAL A 101 1.60 4.88 4.36
N ILE A 102 0.34 4.68 4.75
CA ILE A 102 -0.39 5.61 5.62
C ILE A 102 0.27 5.67 7.00
N ASP A 103 0.60 4.53 7.59
CA ASP A 103 1.29 4.48 8.90
C ASP A 103 2.66 5.19 8.84
N LEU A 104 3.44 4.99 7.77
CA LEU A 104 4.70 5.71 7.54
C LEU A 104 4.50 7.23 7.50
N ALA A 105 3.45 7.69 6.82
CA ALA A 105 3.14 9.11 6.71
C ALA A 105 2.76 9.72 8.06
N LEU A 106 1.93 9.02 8.84
CA LEU A 106 1.51 9.45 10.18
C LEU A 106 2.70 9.55 11.14
N LEU A 107 3.67 8.64 11.06
CA LEU A 107 4.87 8.65 11.88
C LEU A 107 5.83 9.77 11.51
N THR A 108 6.01 10.00 10.21
CA THR A 108 6.86 11.10 9.71
C THR A 108 6.16 12.46 9.79
N LYS A 109 4.93 12.52 10.34
CA LYS A 109 4.08 13.72 10.48
C LYS A 109 3.87 14.45 9.14
N LYS A 110 3.79 13.69 8.06
CA LYS A 110 3.58 14.18 6.69
C LYS A 110 2.19 13.81 6.21
N HIS A 111 1.68 14.53 5.23
CA HIS A 111 0.34 14.30 4.69
C HIS A 111 0.19 12.85 4.16
N PRO A 112 -0.75 12.01 4.67
CA PRO A 112 -0.87 10.60 4.28
C PRO A 112 -1.09 10.38 2.78
N LEU A 113 -1.95 11.23 2.21
CA LEU A 113 -2.29 11.21 0.80
C LEU A 113 -1.10 11.51 -0.12
N HIS A 114 -0.03 12.12 0.39
CA HIS A 114 1.17 12.42 -0.41
C HIS A 114 1.92 11.16 -0.81
N TYR A 115 1.96 10.15 0.04
CA TYR A 115 2.57 8.87 -0.28
C TYR A 115 1.55 7.86 -0.80
N ALA A 116 0.32 7.86 -0.27
CA ALA A 116 -0.70 6.87 -0.63
C ALA A 116 -1.19 7.01 -2.08
N LEU A 117 -1.32 8.24 -2.59
CA LEU A 117 -1.81 8.51 -3.94
C LEU A 117 -0.85 7.97 -5.02
N PRO A 118 0.44 8.36 -5.05
CA PRO A 118 1.39 7.79 -6.01
C PRO A 118 1.63 6.29 -5.80
N ALA A 119 1.59 5.79 -4.57
CA ALA A 119 1.70 4.35 -4.33
C ALA A 119 0.55 3.56 -5.00
N ALA A 120 -0.68 4.06 -4.92
CA ALA A 120 -1.84 3.44 -5.56
C ALA A 120 -1.77 3.52 -7.10
N MET A 121 -1.27 4.64 -7.64
CA MET A 121 -1.02 4.77 -9.08
C MET A 121 0.07 3.79 -9.54
N CYS A 122 1.19 3.70 -8.81
CA CYS A 122 2.28 2.77 -9.09
C CYS A 122 1.81 1.29 -9.07
N CYS A 123 0.89 0.92 -8.17
CA CYS A 123 0.29 -0.42 -8.17
C CYS A 123 -0.47 -0.72 -9.47
N SER A 124 -0.97 0.28 -10.18
CA SER A 124 -1.74 0.06 -11.41
C SER A 124 -0.86 -0.12 -12.63
N ILE A 125 0.43 0.22 -12.52
CA ILE A 125 1.40 0.24 -13.60
C ILE A 125 2.32 -0.97 -13.43
N SER A 126 2.07 -2.01 -14.20
CA SER A 126 2.84 -3.26 -14.16
C SER A 126 3.11 -3.74 -15.58
N LEU A 127 4.35 -3.51 -16.04
CA LEU A 127 4.76 -3.51 -17.44
C LEU A 127 6.06 -4.30 -17.68
N MET A 128 6.67 -4.87 -16.63
CA MET A 128 8.00 -5.48 -16.68
C MET A 128 7.96 -7.01 -16.82
N LEU A 129 7.03 -7.70 -16.15
CA LEU A 129 6.89 -9.16 -16.22
C LEU A 129 5.69 -9.60 -17.05
N LEU A 130 5.96 -10.62 -17.87
CA LEU A 130 4.99 -11.29 -18.76
C LEU A 130 3.76 -11.87 -18.03
N VAL A 131 3.95 -12.22 -16.76
CA VAL A 131 2.94 -12.85 -15.89
C VAL A 131 2.06 -11.80 -15.19
N ALA A 132 2.49 -10.55 -15.12
CA ALA A 132 1.91 -9.58 -14.20
C ALA A 132 0.53 -9.08 -14.64
N THR A 133 0.29 -8.97 -15.96
CA THR A 133 -0.97 -8.45 -16.50
C THR A 133 -1.50 -9.27 -17.68
N PRO A 134 -2.83 -9.46 -17.78
CA PRO A 134 -3.43 -10.24 -18.87
C PRO A 134 -3.16 -9.64 -20.25
N THR A 135 -2.99 -8.31 -20.34
CA THR A 135 -2.58 -7.62 -21.57
C THR A 135 -1.18 -8.04 -22.02
N SER A 136 -0.22 -8.11 -21.11
CA SER A 136 1.14 -8.58 -21.39
C SER A 136 1.17 -10.05 -21.78
N ALA A 137 0.30 -10.87 -21.16
CA ALA A 137 0.13 -12.27 -21.52
C ALA A 137 -0.46 -12.46 -22.93
N ILE A 138 -1.44 -11.65 -23.34
CA ILE A 138 -2.03 -11.71 -24.69
C ILE A 138 -0.98 -11.38 -25.75
N VAL A 139 -0.16 -10.33 -25.53
CA VAL A 139 0.90 -9.93 -26.47
C VAL A 139 1.95 -11.04 -26.63
N TYR A 140 2.29 -11.75 -25.55
CA TYR A 140 3.18 -12.90 -25.64
C TYR A 140 2.63 -14.03 -26.51
N HIS A 141 1.36 -14.39 -26.31
CA HIS A 141 0.71 -15.46 -27.07
C HIS A 141 0.58 -15.12 -28.56
N LEU A 142 0.36 -13.85 -28.89
CA LEU A 142 0.27 -13.39 -30.29
C LEU A 142 1.65 -13.19 -30.93
N GLY A 143 2.63 -12.69 -30.18
CA GLY A 143 3.92 -12.24 -30.69
C GLY A 143 5.04 -13.28 -30.68
N HIS A 144 4.87 -14.44 -30.02
CA HIS A 144 5.85 -15.52 -29.89
C HIS A 144 7.28 -15.04 -29.50
N LYS A 145 7.40 -13.94 -28.77
CA LYS A 145 8.69 -13.36 -28.37
C LYS A 145 9.16 -13.98 -27.06
N MET A 146 10.47 -14.16 -26.88
CA MET A 146 11.01 -14.67 -25.62
C MET A 146 10.68 -13.71 -24.46
N PRO A 147 10.40 -14.22 -23.23
CA PRO A 147 10.08 -13.37 -22.08
C PRO A 147 11.15 -12.30 -21.79
N ARG A 148 12.42 -12.60 -22.08
CA ARG A 148 13.55 -11.68 -21.92
C ARG A 148 13.48 -10.46 -22.84
N ASP A 149 12.92 -10.63 -24.04
CA ASP A 149 12.79 -9.55 -25.02
C ASP A 149 11.65 -8.60 -24.69
N MET A 150 10.66 -9.05 -23.91
CA MET A 150 9.63 -8.19 -23.33
C MET A 150 10.07 -7.51 -22.03
N ALA A 151 10.91 -8.17 -21.21
CA ALA A 151 11.36 -7.60 -19.94
C ALA A 151 12.22 -6.34 -20.11
N ARG A 152 13.12 -6.29 -21.11
CA ARG A 152 14.00 -5.13 -21.36
C ARG A 152 13.25 -3.80 -21.58
N PRO A 153 12.29 -3.71 -22.53
CA PRO A 153 11.50 -2.49 -22.69
C PRO A 153 10.56 -2.26 -21.50
N GLY A 154 10.08 -3.32 -20.84
CA GLY A 154 9.24 -3.22 -19.66
C GLY A 154 9.91 -2.53 -18.48
N VAL A 155 11.16 -2.88 -18.16
CA VAL A 155 11.97 -2.20 -17.12
C VAL A 155 12.08 -0.71 -17.42
N LEU A 156 12.40 -0.37 -18.67
CA LEU A 156 12.57 1.03 -19.08
C LEU A 156 11.26 1.80 -18.94
N MET A 157 10.15 1.23 -19.42
CA MET A 157 8.84 1.86 -19.33
C MET A 157 8.42 2.06 -17.87
N ASN A 158 8.65 1.05 -17.03
CA ASN A 158 8.33 1.11 -15.61
C ASN A 158 9.11 2.24 -14.89
N LEU A 159 10.41 2.38 -15.19
CA LEU A 159 11.24 3.46 -14.65
C LEU A 159 10.74 4.84 -15.12
N MET A 160 10.37 4.98 -16.39
CA MET A 160 9.80 6.23 -16.91
C MET A 160 8.49 6.60 -16.22
N THR A 161 7.61 5.63 -15.99
CA THR A 161 6.36 5.87 -15.25
C THR A 161 6.59 6.25 -13.80
N VAL A 162 7.54 5.62 -13.10
CA VAL A 162 7.89 6.01 -11.72
C VAL A 162 8.37 7.46 -11.67
N VAL A 163 9.23 7.86 -12.61
CA VAL A 163 9.69 9.26 -12.70
C VAL A 163 8.54 10.21 -13.02
N GLY A 164 7.65 9.83 -13.94
CA GLY A 164 6.45 10.60 -14.28
C GLY A 164 5.49 10.78 -13.10
N GLU A 165 5.28 9.74 -12.29
CA GLU A 165 4.46 9.79 -11.07
C GLU A 165 5.06 10.71 -10.02
N ILE A 166 6.37 10.64 -9.78
CA ILE A 166 7.06 11.54 -8.85
C ILE A 166 6.85 12.99 -9.31
N ALA A 167 7.07 13.28 -10.60
CA ALA A 167 6.85 14.61 -11.16
C ALA A 167 5.38 15.06 -11.04
N TYR A 168 4.43 14.16 -11.31
CA TYR A 168 3.00 14.43 -11.18
C TYR A 168 2.61 14.80 -9.75
N VAL A 169 3.14 14.11 -8.75
CA VAL A 169 2.86 14.43 -7.35
C VAL A 169 3.38 15.82 -6.98
N HIS A 170 4.58 16.15 -7.42
CA HIS A 170 5.20 17.45 -7.15
C HIS A 170 4.48 18.62 -7.83
N VAL A 171 4.03 18.43 -9.07
CA VAL A 171 3.45 19.51 -9.88
C VAL A 171 1.93 19.59 -9.72
N VAL A 172 1.23 18.46 -9.73
CA VAL A 172 -0.24 18.44 -9.79
C VAL A 172 -0.82 18.12 -8.43
N ALA A 173 -0.36 17.07 -7.75
CA ALA A 173 -0.99 16.66 -6.49
C ALA A 173 -0.83 17.75 -5.42
N VAL A 174 0.39 18.27 -5.22
CA VAL A 174 0.64 19.34 -4.23
C VAL A 174 -0.17 20.61 -4.54
N TYR A 175 -0.19 21.07 -5.80
CA TYR A 175 -0.92 22.28 -6.20
C TYR A 175 -2.45 22.13 -6.16
N LEU A 176 -2.97 20.96 -6.55
CA LEU A 176 -4.42 20.74 -6.65
C LEU A 176 -5.06 20.40 -5.30
N LEU A 177 -4.36 19.64 -4.45
CA LEU A 177 -4.90 19.08 -3.21
C LEU A 177 -4.30 19.71 -1.94
N GLY A 178 -3.31 20.60 -2.06
CA GLY A 178 -2.73 21.33 -0.91
C GLY A 178 -2.07 20.41 0.12
N LEU A 179 -1.29 19.43 -0.32
CA LEU A 179 -0.67 18.40 0.55
C LEU A 179 0.53 18.90 1.39
N ASP A 180 0.73 20.20 1.49
CA ASP A 180 1.88 20.80 2.19
C ASP A 180 1.77 20.68 3.71
N SER A 181 0.56 20.54 4.23
CA SER A 181 0.32 20.50 5.67
C SER A 181 -0.56 19.31 6.08
N MET A 182 -0.29 18.77 7.28
CA MET A 182 -1.06 17.66 7.83
C MET A 182 -2.52 18.09 8.08
N PRO A 183 -3.53 17.38 7.54
CA PRO A 183 -4.91 17.74 7.76
C PRO A 183 -5.36 17.37 9.19
N TRP A 184 -6.36 18.09 9.70
CA TRP A 184 -6.83 17.97 11.09
C TRP A 184 -7.29 16.54 11.45
N TRP A 185 -8.00 15.86 10.55
CA TRP A 185 -8.49 14.50 10.78
C TRP A 185 -7.36 13.48 10.91
N ALA A 186 -6.21 13.69 10.25
CA ALA A 186 -5.04 12.82 10.34
C ALA A 186 -4.18 13.14 11.58
N LYS A 187 -4.26 14.39 12.06
CA LYS A 187 -3.50 14.88 13.21
C LYS A 187 -3.84 14.09 14.47
N ASP A 188 -5.12 13.82 14.72
CA ASP A 188 -5.58 13.06 15.88
C ASP A 188 -5.05 11.61 15.87
N TYR A 189 -5.02 10.96 14.71
CA TYR A 189 -4.44 9.63 14.57
C TYR A 189 -2.93 9.63 14.82
N SER A 190 -2.21 10.62 14.27
CA SER A 190 -0.76 10.73 14.47
C SER A 190 -0.37 10.96 15.94
N ILE A 191 -1.11 11.80 16.67
CA ILE A 191 -0.85 12.10 18.09
C ILE A 191 -1.07 10.85 18.94
N ASN A 192 -2.15 10.11 18.68
CA ASN A 192 -2.43 8.86 19.39
C ASN A 192 -1.38 7.78 19.10
N LEU A 193 -0.93 7.67 17.86
CA LEU A 193 0.10 6.71 17.44
C LEU A 193 1.44 7.04 18.11
N VAL A 194 1.92 8.28 17.99
CA VAL A 194 3.20 8.75 18.55
C VAL A 194 3.18 8.76 20.08
N GLY A 195 2.08 9.18 20.72
CA GLY A 195 1.91 9.19 22.17
C GLY A 195 1.91 7.78 22.77
N THR A 196 1.34 6.81 22.06
CA THR A 196 1.39 5.39 22.46
C THR A 196 2.81 4.82 22.35
N ILE A 197 3.56 5.20 21.30
CA ILE A 197 4.94 4.77 21.09
C ILE A 197 5.87 5.37 22.16
N THR A 198 5.85 6.68 22.36
CA THR A 198 6.73 7.38 23.32
C THR A 198 6.48 6.95 24.76
N SER A 199 5.22 6.88 25.21
CA SER A 199 4.89 6.45 26.58
C SER A 199 5.26 4.98 26.88
N ARG A 200 5.38 4.12 25.85
CA ARG A 200 5.81 2.73 26.01
C ARG A 200 7.29 2.54 25.77
N MET A 201 7.92 3.23 24.82
CA MET A 201 9.38 3.29 24.68
C MET A 201 10.02 3.77 25.98
N ALA A 202 9.46 4.81 26.60
CA ALA A 202 9.86 5.26 27.92
C ALA A 202 9.74 4.15 28.98
N ARG A 203 8.68 3.32 28.94
CA ARG A 203 8.51 2.18 29.86
C ARG A 203 9.45 1.01 29.57
N THR A 204 9.70 0.64 28.32
CA THR A 204 10.68 -0.40 27.96
C THR A 204 12.10 0.05 28.25
N ALA A 205 12.44 1.31 27.98
CA ALA A 205 13.72 1.88 28.38
C ALA A 205 13.86 1.90 29.91
N ARG A 206 12.79 2.23 30.66
CA ARG A 206 12.79 2.14 32.12
C ARG A 206 12.99 0.70 32.61
N ARG A 207 12.32 -0.28 32.00
CA ARG A 207 12.46 -1.70 32.35
C ARG A 207 13.85 -2.23 32.02
N ALA A 208 14.37 -1.95 30.83
CA ALA A 208 15.74 -2.29 30.45
C ALA A 208 16.78 -1.63 31.37
N ALA A 209 16.55 -0.37 31.78
CA ALA A 209 17.40 0.31 32.75
C ALA A 209 17.33 -0.32 34.16
N ILE A 210 16.15 -0.77 34.60
CA ILE A 210 15.97 -1.48 35.88
C ILE A 210 16.61 -2.88 35.84
N GLU A 211 16.45 -3.62 34.74
CA GLU A 211 17.08 -4.93 34.54
C GLU A 211 18.61 -4.81 34.47
N ALA A 212 19.12 -3.80 33.77
CA ALA A 212 20.54 -3.46 33.80
C ALA A 212 21.01 -3.08 35.21
N ALA A 213 20.28 -2.24 35.94
CA ALA A 213 20.65 -1.88 37.31
C ALA A 213 20.65 -3.10 38.26
N GLY A 214 19.71 -4.03 38.10
CA GLY A 214 19.63 -5.27 38.87
C GLY A 214 20.77 -6.26 38.57
N SER A 215 21.21 -6.36 37.31
CA SER A 215 22.35 -7.22 36.94
C SER A 215 23.68 -6.68 37.50
N TRP A 216 23.84 -5.37 37.60
CA TRP A 216 25.01 -4.73 38.22
C TRP A 216 25.10 -4.96 39.74
N GLN A 217 23.97 -5.06 40.45
CA GLN A 217 23.97 -5.43 41.88
C GLN A 217 24.38 -6.89 42.09
N HIS A 218 23.93 -7.81 41.23
CA HIS A 218 24.37 -9.21 41.27
C HIS A 218 25.86 -9.36 40.96
N CYS A 219 26.40 -8.59 40.01
CA CYS A 219 27.82 -8.62 39.66
C CYS A 219 28.71 -8.05 40.78
N ARG A 220 28.28 -6.99 41.49
CA ARG A 220 29.00 -6.45 42.66
C ARG A 220 29.14 -7.44 43.81
N ILE A 221 28.11 -8.26 44.07
CA ILE A 221 28.12 -9.28 45.12
C ILE A 221 29.12 -10.40 44.80
N CYS A 222 29.30 -10.76 43.52
CA CYS A 222 30.30 -11.74 43.09
C CYS A 222 31.75 -11.21 43.15
N THR A 223 31.97 -9.90 42.93
CA THR A 223 33.31 -9.29 42.99
C THR A 223 33.79 -8.93 44.39
N GLN A 224 32.93 -8.91 45.42
CA GLN A 224 33.31 -8.65 46.82
C GLN A 224 33.57 -9.93 47.64
N ARG A 225 33.59 -11.10 46.99
CA ARG A 225 33.74 -12.40 47.64
C ARG A 225 35.09 -13.08 47.35
N TRP A 226 36.09 -12.30 46.95
CA TRP A 226 37.50 -12.67 46.84
C TRP A 226 38.33 -11.71 47.66
#